data_AF-A0AAV3FV40-F1
#
_entry.id   AF-A0AAV3FV40-F1
#
_cell.length_a   1.000
_cell.length_b   1.000
_cell.length_c   1.000
_cell.angle_alpha   90.00
_cell.angle_beta   90.00
_cell.angle_gamma   90.00
#
_symmetry.space_group_name_H-M   'P 1'
#
loop_
_entity.id
_entity.type
_entity.pdbx_description
1 polymer ?
#
loop_
_entity_poly.entity_id
_entity_poly.type
_entity_poly.pdbx_seq_one_letter_code
_entity_poly.pdbx_strand_id
1 'polypeptide(L)'
;MGGFLAMPLFKKSKLLVLVKGISLMVPFIFISLLCHSIYGLYISLVLTTIISGMINPKLNALIKNTLPEEKIAMIGSGVGTYVQLGAVLSRLLVSVLVVLLSLDWISLLLIAFSFLLIIYVYKTHDFSLSTISIKKED
;
A
#
# COMPACT_ATOMS: atom_id res chain seq x y z
N MET A 1 0.57 16.46 -7.98
CA MET A 1 -0.06 17.53 -7.17
C MET A 1 -0.66 17.04 -5.84
N GLY A 2 -1.03 15.76 -5.66
CA GLY A 2 -1.53 15.24 -4.36
C GLY A 2 -0.53 15.25 -3.17
N GLY A 3 0.78 15.32 -3.43
CA GLY A 3 1.80 15.35 -2.37
C GLY A 3 1.96 16.68 -1.63
N PHE A 4 1.43 17.78 -2.17
CA PHE A 4 1.58 19.12 -1.59
C PHE A 4 0.68 19.34 -0.35
N LEU A 5 -0.51 18.72 -0.33
CA LEU A 5 -1.46 18.79 0.80
C LEU A 5 -1.13 17.81 1.94
N ALA A 6 -0.25 16.84 1.70
CA ALA A 6 0.04 15.73 2.61
C ALA A 6 1.03 16.11 3.74
N MET A 7 1.93 17.07 3.49
CA MET A 7 2.99 17.45 4.42
C MET A 7 2.49 18.24 5.65
N PRO A 8 1.50 19.16 5.53
CA PRO A 8 1.01 19.91 6.70
C PRO A 8 0.00 19.13 7.55
N LEU A 9 -0.94 18.40 6.92
CA LEU A 9 -2.10 17.81 7.59
C LEU A 9 -1.78 16.58 8.46
N PHE A 10 -0.66 15.87 8.21
CA PHE A 10 -0.41 14.58 8.83
C PHE A 10 1.03 14.34 9.31
N LYS A 11 1.71 15.42 9.75
CA LYS A 11 3.04 15.37 10.40
C LYS A 11 3.11 14.38 11.57
N LYS A 12 1.97 14.03 12.19
CA LYS A 12 1.85 13.07 13.32
C LYS A 12 1.37 11.66 12.94
N SER A 13 0.87 11.41 11.72
CA SER A 13 0.42 10.05 11.38
C SER A 13 1.62 9.17 11.07
N LYS A 14 1.69 7.97 11.66
CA LYS A 14 2.73 6.98 11.33
C LYS A 14 2.54 6.52 9.89
N LEU A 15 3.63 6.25 9.15
CA LEU A 15 3.57 5.70 7.77
C LEU A 15 2.65 4.46 7.75
N LEU A 16 2.70 3.71 8.85
CA LEU A 16 1.91 2.54 9.15
C LEU A 16 0.39 2.77 9.09
N VAL A 17 -0.11 3.94 9.51
CA VAL A 17 -1.56 4.27 9.43
C VAL A 17 -1.98 4.44 7.98
N LEU A 18 -1.14 5.07 7.14
CA LEU A 18 -1.41 5.23 5.72
C LEU A 18 -1.38 3.87 4.99
N VAL A 19 -0.43 3.00 5.33
CA VAL A 19 -0.33 1.65 4.78
C VAL A 19 -1.53 0.79 5.19
N LYS A 20 -2.02 0.92 6.43
CA LYS A 20 -3.27 0.25 6.87
C LYS A 20 -4.48 0.78 6.11
N GLY A 21 -4.60 2.11 5.98
CA GLY A 21 -5.69 2.76 5.26
C GLY A 21 -5.76 2.30 3.80
N ILE A 22 -4.63 2.29 3.08
CA ILE A 22 -4.61 1.83 1.70
C ILE A 22 -4.92 0.33 1.60
N SER A 23 -4.40 -0.50 2.51
CA SER A 23 -4.66 -1.95 2.51
C SER A 23 -6.14 -2.27 2.71
N LEU A 24 -6.88 -1.44 3.46
CA LEU A 24 -8.31 -1.59 3.68
C LEU A 24 -9.16 -1.12 2.48
N MET A 25 -8.63 -0.21 1.66
CA MET A 25 -9.29 0.24 0.44
C MET A 25 -9.20 -0.79 -0.71
N VAL A 26 -8.16 -1.63 -0.72
CA VAL A 26 -7.97 -2.68 -1.74
C VAL A 26 -9.17 -3.64 -1.87
N PRO A 27 -9.69 -4.28 -0.81
CA PRO A 27 -10.87 -5.14 -0.95
C PRO A 27 -12.11 -4.35 -1.35
N PHE A 28 -12.23 -3.09 -0.95
CA PHE A 28 -13.38 -2.24 -1.27
C PHE A 28 -13.48 -1.95 -2.78
N ILE A 29 -12.34 -1.81 -3.46
CA ILE A 29 -12.26 -1.71 -4.93
C ILE A 29 -12.83 -2.97 -5.59
N PHE A 30 -12.38 -4.16 -5.16
CA PHE A 30 -12.82 -5.42 -5.76
C PHE A 30 -14.27 -5.78 -5.42
N ILE A 31 -14.75 -5.43 -4.22
CA ILE A 31 -16.17 -5.56 -3.85
C ILE A 31 -17.04 -4.66 -4.73
N SER A 32 -16.61 -3.42 -4.99
CA SER A 32 -17.32 -2.51 -5.89
C SER A 32 -17.36 -3.05 -7.33
N LEU A 33 -16.28 -3.70 -7.77
CA LEU A 33 -16.19 -4.36 -9.07
C LEU A 33 -17.17 -5.55 -9.16
N LEU A 34 -17.23 -6.39 -8.12
CA LEU A 34 -18.16 -7.54 -8.04
C LEU A 34 -19.64 -7.10 -8.02
N CYS A 35 -19.94 -5.99 -7.34
CA CYS A 35 -21.28 -5.42 -7.26
C CYS A 35 -21.68 -4.65 -8.55
N HIS A 36 -20.80 -4.62 -9.57
CA HIS A 36 -20.98 -3.83 -10.80
C HIS A 36 -21.30 -2.34 -10.55
N SER A 37 -20.91 -1.80 -9.39
CA SER A 37 -21.20 -0.43 -8.98
C SER A 37 -20.10 0.51 -9.43
N ILE A 38 -20.32 1.17 -10.58
CA ILE A 38 -19.37 2.09 -11.21
C ILE A 38 -19.01 3.26 -10.28
N TYR A 39 -20.01 3.84 -9.60
CA TYR A 39 -19.79 4.96 -8.67
C TYR A 39 -18.93 4.57 -7.47
N GLY A 40 -19.17 3.38 -6.89
CA GLY A 40 -18.38 2.85 -5.79
C GLY A 40 -16.92 2.63 -6.18
N LEU A 41 -16.69 2.12 -7.39
CA LEU A 41 -15.34 1.91 -7.93
C LEU A 41 -14.57 3.23 -8.05
N TYR A 42 -15.18 4.28 -8.64
CA TYR A 42 -14.52 5.58 -8.81
C TYR A 42 -14.17 6.25 -7.49
N ILE A 43 -15.09 6.25 -6.52
CA ILE A 43 -14.84 6.82 -5.19
C ILE A 43 -13.66 6.09 -4.51
N SER A 44 -13.64 4.77 -4.60
CA SER A 44 -12.58 3.94 -4.03
C SER A 44 -11.22 4.22 -4.66
N LEU A 45 -11.19 4.38 -5.99
CA LEU A 45 -9.97 4.71 -6.73
C LEU A 45 -9.45 6.11 -6.40
N VAL A 46 -10.33 7.10 -6.28
CA VAL A 46 -9.96 8.47 -5.88
C VAL A 46 -9.35 8.46 -4.48
N LEU A 47 -10.02 7.82 -3.51
CA LEU A 47 -9.53 7.71 -2.13
C LEU A 47 -8.17 7.00 -2.07
N THR A 48 -8.03 5.88 -2.80
CA THR A 48 -6.78 5.12 -2.88
C THR A 48 -5.65 5.96 -3.47
N THR A 49 -5.93 6.73 -4.52
CA THR A 49 -4.95 7.60 -5.17
C THR A 49 -4.50 8.74 -4.26
N ILE A 50 -5.43 9.32 -3.49
CA ILE A 50 -5.12 10.36 -2.49
C ILE A 50 -4.17 9.77 -1.43
N ILE A 51 -4.53 8.64 -0.82
CA ILE A 51 -3.71 8.01 0.23
C ILE A 51 -2.34 7.59 -0.34
N SER A 52 -2.31 6.98 -1.52
CA SER A 52 -1.08 6.57 -2.22
C SER A 52 -0.16 7.77 -2.50
N GLY A 53 -0.72 8.89 -2.96
CA GLY A 53 -0.01 10.13 -3.21
C GLY A 53 0.64 10.72 -1.95
N MET A 54 0.17 10.34 -0.76
CA MET A 54 0.75 10.74 0.53
C MET A 54 1.88 9.80 1.01
N ILE A 55 1.88 8.53 0.59
CA ILE A 55 2.90 7.54 1.00
C ILE A 55 4.27 7.94 0.45
N ASN A 56 4.35 8.36 -0.82
CA ASN A 56 5.63 8.64 -1.48
C ASN A 56 6.44 9.78 -0.81
N PRO A 57 5.88 10.98 -0.54
CA PRO A 57 6.60 12.03 0.18
C PRO A 57 7.03 11.61 1.58
N LYS A 58 6.20 10.81 2.26
CA LYS A 58 6.43 10.36 3.64
C LYS A 58 7.53 9.30 3.73
N LEU A 59 7.56 8.37 2.78
CA LEU A 59 8.63 7.40 2.64
C LEU A 59 9.95 8.11 2.32
N ASN A 60 9.96 9.06 1.39
CA ASN A 60 11.16 9.86 1.09
C ASN A 60 11.63 10.68 2.30
N ALA A 61 10.73 11.27 3.07
CA ALA A 61 11.10 11.99 4.30
C ALA A 61 11.72 11.07 5.35
N LEU A 62 11.21 9.84 5.52
CA LEU A 62 11.78 8.86 6.44
C LEU A 62 13.17 8.40 5.98
N ILE A 63 13.34 8.07 4.70
CA ILE A 63 14.65 7.70 4.13
C ILE A 63 15.67 8.82 4.39
N LYS A 64 15.31 10.08 4.12
CA LYS A 64 16.20 11.23 4.34
C LYS A 64 16.52 11.50 5.81
N ASN A 65 15.58 11.27 6.72
CA ASN A 65 15.78 11.53 8.15
C ASN A 65 16.51 10.40 8.89
N THR A 66 16.54 9.18 8.34
CA THR A 66 17.09 7.99 9.03
C THR A 66 18.43 7.54 8.45
N LEU A 67 18.77 7.91 7.21
CA LEU A 67 19.98 7.44 6.54
C LEU A 67 21.00 8.57 6.37
N PRO A 68 22.32 8.27 6.49
CA PRO A 68 23.37 9.23 6.16
C PRO A 68 23.30 9.61 4.68
N GLU A 69 23.58 10.87 4.35
CA GLU A 69 23.33 11.48 3.02
C GLU A 69 23.91 10.67 1.86
N GLU A 70 25.09 10.09 2.07
CA GLU A 70 25.80 9.25 1.11
C GLU A 70 25.01 8.01 0.68
N LYS A 71 24.16 7.46 1.56
CA LYS A 71 23.36 6.26 1.30
C LYS A 71 21.95 6.55 0.83
N ILE A 72 21.49 7.81 0.91
CA ILE A 72 20.14 8.21 0.50
C ILE A 72 19.94 7.96 -1.00
N ALA A 73 20.92 8.29 -1.84
CA ALA A 73 20.81 8.11 -3.28
C ALA A 73 20.75 6.62 -3.67
N MET A 74 21.58 5.78 -3.04
CA MET A 74 21.61 4.33 -3.29
C MET A 74 20.32 3.65 -2.82
N ILE A 75 19.84 3.95 -1.61
CA ILE A 75 18.62 3.34 -1.08
C ILE A 75 17.38 3.90 -1.79
N GLY A 76 17.33 5.22 -2.06
CA GLY A 76 16.23 5.84 -2.78
C GLY A 76 16.06 5.28 -4.20
N SER A 77 17.17 5.11 -4.93
CA SER A 77 17.14 4.46 -6.25
C SER A 77 16.76 2.99 -6.16
N GLY A 78 17.27 2.24 -5.17
CA GLY A 78 16.90 0.84 -4.94
C GLY A 78 15.40 0.65 -4.66
N VAL A 79 14.82 1.48 -3.77
CA VAL A 79 13.38 1.47 -3.48
C VAL A 79 12.57 1.83 -4.74
N GLY A 80 13.01 2.84 -5.49
CA GLY A 80 12.36 3.25 -6.74
C GLY A 80 12.34 2.13 -7.79
N THR A 81 13.45 1.41 -7.94
CA THR A 81 13.54 0.26 -8.84
C THR A 81 12.66 -0.89 -8.38
N TYR A 82 12.66 -1.22 -7.10
CA TYR A 82 11.80 -2.29 -6.55
C TYR A 82 10.31 -2.00 -6.77
N VAL A 83 9.87 -0.77 -6.48
CA VAL A 83 8.46 -0.37 -6.69
C VAL A 83 8.09 -0.41 -8.17
N GLN A 84 8.96 0.04 -9.07
CA GLN A 84 8.71 -0.02 -10.51
C GLN A 84 8.66 -1.45 -11.04
N LEU A 85 9.60 -2.31 -10.64
CA LEU A 85 9.58 -3.72 -11.01
C LEU A 85 8.30 -4.40 -10.50
N GLY A 86 7.92 -4.16 -9.25
CA GLY A 86 6.66 -4.66 -8.69
C GLY A 86 5.43 -4.17 -9.46
N ALA A 87 5.40 -2.91 -9.87
CA ALA A 87 4.33 -2.35 -10.71
C ALA A 87 4.26 -2.99 -12.10
N VAL A 88 5.41 -3.27 -12.73
CA VAL A 88 5.45 -3.93 -14.04
C VAL A 88 5.01 -5.40 -13.91
N LEU A 89 5.55 -6.12 -12.94
CA LEU A 89 5.22 -7.53 -12.70
C LEU A 89 3.75 -7.71 -12.35
N SER A 90 3.18 -6.85 -11.49
CA SER A 90 1.76 -6.90 -11.16
C SER A 90 0.87 -6.62 -12.37
N ARG A 91 1.20 -5.64 -13.21
CA ARG A 91 0.45 -5.36 -14.45
C ARG A 91 0.50 -6.54 -15.41
N LEU A 92 1.67 -7.16 -15.59
CA LEU A 92 1.81 -8.36 -16.42
C LEU A 92 0.97 -9.52 -15.87
N LEU A 93 1.04 -9.77 -14.57
CA LEU A 93 0.26 -10.82 -13.91
C LEU A 93 -1.25 -10.61 -14.12
N VAL A 94 -1.75 -9.40 -13.85
CA VAL A 94 -3.17 -9.07 -14.03
C VAL A 94 -3.57 -9.16 -15.50
N SER A 95 -2.72 -8.69 -16.43
CA SER A 95 -2.99 -8.76 -17.86
C SER A 95 -3.15 -10.19 -18.35
N VAL A 96 -2.33 -11.13 -17.88
CA VAL A 96 -2.47 -12.56 -18.21
C VAL A 96 -3.75 -13.13 -17.58
N LEU A 97 -4.04 -12.76 -16.34
CA LEU A 97 -5.21 -13.25 -15.61
C LEU A 97 -6.53 -12.88 -16.30
N VAL A 98 -6.65 -11.65 -16.79
CA VAL A 98 -7.86 -11.14 -17.47
C VAL A 98 -8.13 -11.84 -18.80
N VAL A 99 -7.10 -12.35 -19.47
CA VAL A 99 -7.27 -13.12 -20.72
C VAL A 99 -7.77 -14.53 -20.45
N LEU A 100 -7.36 -15.12 -19.32
CA LEU A 100 -7.66 -16.52 -18.99
C LEU A 100 -8.97 -16.70 -18.21
N LEU A 101 -9.47 -15.67 -17.54
CA LEU A 101 -10.55 -15.81 -16.56
C LEU A 101 -11.54 -14.64 -16.61
N SER A 102 -12.84 -14.92 -16.38
CA SER A 102 -13.87 -13.88 -16.31
C SER A 102 -13.64 -12.94 -15.12
N LEU A 103 -14.05 -11.67 -15.28
CA LEU A 103 -13.86 -10.59 -14.31
C LEU A 103 -14.38 -10.95 -12.89
N ASP A 104 -15.49 -11.67 -12.79
CA ASP A 104 -16.09 -12.07 -11.50
C ASP A 104 -15.17 -13.02 -10.71
N TRP A 105 -14.58 -14.00 -11.38
CA TRP A 105 -13.66 -14.96 -10.76
C TRP A 105 -12.35 -14.30 -10.33
N ILE A 106 -11.84 -13.36 -11.14
CA ILE A 106 -10.67 -12.56 -10.78
C ILE A 106 -10.96 -11.71 -9.55
N SER A 107 -12.12 -11.06 -9.51
CA SER A 107 -12.54 -10.22 -8.39
C SER A 107 -12.64 -11.03 -7.10
N LEU A 108 -13.24 -12.23 -7.14
CA LEU A 108 -13.30 -13.12 -5.98
C LEU A 108 -11.92 -13.56 -5.49
N LEU A 109 -11.03 -13.94 -6.40
CA LEU A 109 -9.66 -14.36 -6.06
C LEU A 109 -8.89 -13.19 -5.42
N LEU A 110 -8.99 -11.99 -6.00
CA LEU A 110 -8.30 -10.80 -5.47
C LEU A 110 -8.90 -10.32 -4.15
N ILE A 111 -10.21 -10.52 -3.91
CA ILE A 111 -10.83 -10.31 -2.59
C ILE A 111 -10.22 -11.26 -1.56
N ALA A 112 -10.11 -12.56 -1.87
CA ALA A 112 -9.50 -13.54 -0.97
C ALA A 112 -8.04 -13.17 -0.63
N PHE A 113 -7.25 -12.80 -1.64
CA PHE A 113 -5.89 -12.29 -1.44
C PHE A 113 -5.85 -11.00 -0.60
N SER A 114 -6.81 -10.09 -0.80
CA SER A 114 -6.89 -8.84 -0.02
C SER A 114 -7.19 -9.11 1.45
N PHE A 115 -8.08 -10.04 1.76
CA PHE A 115 -8.32 -10.47 3.13
C PHE A 115 -7.09 -11.12 3.77
N LEU A 116 -6.38 -11.98 3.02
CA LEU A 116 -5.14 -12.59 3.48
C LEU A 116 -4.06 -11.53 3.74
N LEU A 117 -3.98 -10.51 2.89
CA LEU A 117 -3.10 -9.37 3.07
C LEU A 117 -3.46 -8.58 4.34
N ILE A 118 -4.74 -8.32 4.59
CA ILE A 118 -5.20 -7.64 5.82
C ILE A 118 -4.82 -8.46 7.05
N ILE A 119 -5.10 -9.77 7.05
CA ILE A 119 -4.73 -10.66 8.15
C ILE A 119 -3.22 -10.61 8.37
N TYR A 120 -2.42 -10.69 7.31
CA TYR A 120 -0.96 -10.62 7.41
C TYR A 120 -0.49 -9.27 7.97
N VAL A 121 -1.01 -8.15 7.47
CA VAL A 121 -0.65 -6.80 7.92
C VAL A 121 -0.98 -6.59 9.40
N TYR A 122 -2.11 -7.13 9.87
CA TYR A 122 -2.51 -7.03 11.27
C TYR A 122 -1.75 -8.03 12.16
N LYS A 123 -1.52 -9.27 11.71
CA LYS A 123 -0.80 -10.32 12.46
C LYS A 123 0.69 -10.04 12.59
N THR A 124 1.35 -9.59 11.53
CA THR A 124 2.78 -9.19 11.57
C THR A 124 3.00 -8.00 12.52
N HIS A 125 1.99 -7.16 12.73
CA HIS A 125 2.10 -6.03 13.65
C HIS A 125 1.92 -6.43 15.12
N ASP A 126 1.13 -7.45 15.43
CA ASP A 126 1.07 -8.04 16.78
C ASP A 126 2.45 -8.57 17.19
N PHE A 127 3.13 -9.24 16.25
CA PHE A 127 4.49 -9.77 16.43
C PHE A 127 5.57 -8.68 16.60
N SER A 128 5.38 -7.50 16.01
CA SER A 128 6.32 -6.38 16.19
C SER A 128 6.14 -5.66 17.53
N LEU A 129 4.95 -5.68 18.14
CA LEU A 129 4.72 -5.11 19.46
C LEU A 129 5.19 -6.02 20.59
N SER A 130 5.12 -7.35 20.42
CA SER A 130 5.66 -8.31 21.39
C SER A 130 7.20 -8.28 21.44
N THR A 131 7.87 -8.10 20.31
CA THR A 131 9.34 -8.04 20.23
C THR A 131 9.93 -6.71 20.75
N ILE A 132 9.18 -5.61 20.67
CA ILE A 132 9.60 -4.32 21.27
C ILE A 132 9.38 -4.31 22.80
N SER A 133 8.40 -5.05 23.32
CA SER A 133 8.21 -5.19 24.76
C SER A 133 9.34 -5.98 25.41
N ILE A 134 9.85 -7.02 24.75
CA ILE A 134 10.95 -7.85 25.27
C ILE A 134 12.28 -7.07 25.31
N LYS A 135 12.55 -6.19 24.33
CA LYS A 135 13.81 -5.41 24.30
C LYS A 135 13.82 -4.21 25.26
N LYS A 136 12.77 -4.00 26.06
CA LYS A 136 12.71 -2.93 27.06
C LYS A 136 12.91 -3.44 28.49
N GLU A 137 13.13 -4.74 28.66
CA GLU A 137 13.29 -5.43 29.94
C GLU A 137 14.69 -6.03 30.14
N ASP A 138 15.66 -5.70 29.26
CA ASP A 138 17.08 -6.02 29.41
C ASP A 138 17.95 -4.74 29.44
#